data_AF-A1X5L8-F1
#
_entry.id   AF-A1X5L8-F1
#
_cell.length_a   1.000
_cell.length_b   1.000
_cell.length_c   1.000
_cell.angle_alpha   90.00
_cell.angle_beta   90.00
_cell.angle_gamma   90.00
#
_symmetry.space_group_name_H-M   'P 1'
#
loop_
_entity.id
_entity.type
_entity.pdbx_description
1 polymer ?
#
loop_
_entity_poly.entity_id
_entity_poly.type
_entity_poly.pdbx_seq_one_letter_code
_entity_poly.pdbx_strand_id
1 'polypeptide(L)'
;MKKSKFLLLGPVSSLAAIPFVAAKCGDTKEEDNKKPADTQGEGQSNPGGNQNPGTEGGGNNSSTTPGTTANKSKTDISKKLSAENLKDLAKKLKDEFNESPSYDNIQKALSLYFNEIKNSDFLVQGSSEKLEITIKGDNAKFQGTIILTKESNQPPGDSNTTSSTQKVDSKMIEEWKNKASRLIKELKETSEKLGKAEFDGIKLEKFKKENKDSEYLEELKDLKKETFPTLVNDFKNELETLIKDVEDLLNVVPKETLIAKELETLNEYIKDTSELVKEQLSVFEKVSTYKK
;
A
#
# COMPACT_ATOMS: atom_id res chain seq x y z
N MET A 1 17.39 -19.82 4.51
CA MET A 1 15.99 -19.52 4.90
C MET A 1 15.48 -18.36 4.06
N LYS A 2 14.17 -18.19 3.86
CA LYS A 2 13.61 -17.25 2.88
C LYS A 2 13.74 -15.80 3.36
N LYS A 3 14.16 -14.89 2.48
CA LYS A 3 14.31 -13.46 2.80
C LYS A 3 12.94 -12.79 2.83
N SER A 4 12.55 -12.20 3.96
CA SER A 4 11.40 -11.29 4.01
C SER A 4 11.84 -9.94 3.44
N LYS A 5 11.16 -9.47 2.39
CA LYS A 5 11.31 -8.13 1.82
C LYS A 5 10.00 -7.35 1.92
N PHE A 6 9.26 -7.55 3.02
CA PHE A 6 7.94 -6.94 3.23
C PHE A 6 8.06 -5.53 3.80
N LEU A 7 8.51 -4.63 2.93
CA LEU A 7 8.07 -3.24 2.89
C LEU A 7 7.03 -3.16 1.75
N LEU A 8 5.95 -2.38 1.95
CA LEU A 8 4.69 -2.33 1.15
C LEU A 8 3.68 -3.46 1.56
N LEU A 9 2.41 -3.21 1.89
CA LEU A 9 1.53 -2.05 1.62
C LEU A 9 0.35 -1.97 2.64
N GLY A 10 -0.16 -0.78 2.97
CA GLY A 10 -1.29 -0.53 3.90
C GLY A 10 -0.88 0.32 5.12
N PRO A 11 -1.76 1.04 5.85
CA PRO A 11 -1.41 2.22 6.67
C PRO A 11 -0.41 2.02 7.84
N VAL A 12 -0.03 0.78 8.18
CA VAL A 12 1.14 0.50 9.03
C VAL A 12 2.49 0.70 8.28
N SER A 13 2.43 1.01 6.98
CA SER A 13 3.60 1.16 6.09
C SER A 13 4.49 2.32 6.47
N SER A 14 3.97 3.40 7.07
CA SER A 14 4.80 4.53 7.50
C SER A 14 5.81 4.07 8.53
N LEU A 15 5.35 3.40 9.60
CA LEU A 15 6.22 2.90 10.66
C LEU A 15 7.30 1.95 10.11
N ALA A 16 6.93 1.01 9.24
CA ALA A 16 7.88 0.14 8.55
C ALA A 16 8.83 0.91 7.59
N ALA A 17 8.40 2.05 7.06
CA ALA A 17 9.10 2.91 6.12
C ALA A 17 9.76 4.15 6.77
N ILE A 18 10.09 4.08 8.07
CA ILE A 18 11.30 4.69 8.62
C ILE A 18 12.43 3.65 8.53
N PRO A 19 13.07 3.44 7.36
CA PRO A 19 14.47 3.04 7.40
C PRO A 19 15.25 4.22 8.01
N PHE A 20 16.37 3.97 8.68
CA PHE A 20 17.14 5.01 9.39
C PHE A 20 17.82 6.06 8.45
N VAL A 21 17.41 6.10 7.18
CA VAL A 21 17.95 6.84 6.02
C VAL A 21 17.55 8.32 6.00
N ALA A 22 16.53 8.74 6.76
CA ALA A 22 16.11 10.15 6.85
C ALA A 22 17.16 11.09 7.51
N ALA A 23 18.22 10.53 8.08
CA ALA A 23 19.32 11.26 8.71
C ALA A 23 20.23 12.06 7.75
N LYS A 24 19.98 12.05 6.44
CA LYS A 24 20.82 12.71 5.42
C LYS A 24 20.47 14.19 5.18
N CYS A 25 20.28 14.96 6.25
CA CYS A 25 20.30 16.43 6.19
C CYS A 25 21.76 16.92 6.18
N GLY A 26 22.34 17.02 4.99
CA GLY A 26 23.65 17.61 4.75
C GLY A 26 23.54 19.01 4.15
N ASP A 27 24.24 19.96 4.79
CA ASP A 27 24.81 21.18 4.21
C ASP A 27 23.90 22.12 3.39
N THR A 28 23.10 22.94 4.08
CA THR A 28 22.71 24.25 3.53
C THR A 28 23.93 25.18 3.55
N LYS A 29 24.75 25.14 2.50
CA LYS A 29 25.69 26.23 2.22
C LYS A 29 24.96 27.34 1.48
N GLU A 30 25.03 28.54 2.02
CA GLU A 30 24.85 29.76 1.25
C GLU A 30 25.92 29.82 0.16
N GLU A 31 25.53 30.08 -1.09
CA GLU A 31 26.41 30.78 -2.02
C GLU A 31 25.58 31.52 -3.09
N ASP A 32 26.23 32.51 -3.70
CA ASP A 32 25.58 33.75 -4.10
C ASP A 32 25.02 33.82 -5.53
N ASN A 33 24.13 34.78 -5.69
CA ASN A 33 23.70 35.44 -6.93
C ASN A 33 24.52 35.20 -8.22
N LYS A 34 23.84 34.75 -9.29
CA LYS A 34 23.96 35.39 -10.63
C LYS A 34 22.75 35.15 -11.54
N LYS A 35 22.30 36.24 -12.18
CA LYS A 35 21.22 36.28 -13.19
C LYS A 35 21.71 35.85 -14.59
N PRO A 36 20.80 35.56 -15.55
CA PRO A 36 21.15 35.02 -16.86
C PRO A 36 21.61 36.09 -17.87
N ALA A 37 22.23 35.62 -18.96
CA ALA A 37 22.52 36.38 -20.18
C ALA A 37 22.22 35.52 -21.43
N ASP A 38 22.13 36.15 -22.60
CA ASP A 38 21.25 35.74 -23.71
C ASP A 38 21.98 35.65 -25.07
N THR A 39 21.32 34.98 -26.04
CA THR A 39 21.38 35.13 -27.52
C THR A 39 22.53 34.61 -28.41
N GLN A 40 22.11 34.15 -29.63
CA GLN A 40 22.83 33.78 -30.87
C GLN A 40 23.76 32.54 -30.81
N GLY A 41 23.91 31.66 -31.82
CA GLY A 41 23.35 31.54 -33.19
C GLY A 41 24.27 30.62 -34.04
N GLU A 42 23.95 30.03 -35.20
CA GLU A 42 22.73 29.87 -36.04
C GLU A 42 22.91 28.60 -36.93
N GLY A 43 21.88 28.10 -37.68
CA GLY A 43 22.10 26.99 -38.64
C GLY A 43 20.87 26.24 -39.18
N GLN A 44 20.32 26.66 -40.33
CA GLN A 44 19.25 25.97 -41.09
C GLN A 44 19.73 24.59 -41.63
N SER A 45 18.85 23.59 -41.85
CA SER A 45 18.02 23.50 -43.07
C SER A 45 16.95 22.41 -42.99
N ASN A 46 15.81 22.66 -43.67
CA ASN A 46 14.75 21.69 -43.96
C ASN A 46 14.29 21.95 -45.42
N PRO A 47 14.06 20.90 -46.23
CA PRO A 47 12.69 20.61 -46.69
C PRO A 47 12.44 19.08 -46.71
N GLY A 48 11.23 18.55 -46.54
CA GLY A 48 9.93 19.03 -47.02
C GLY A 48 9.47 18.14 -48.19
N GLY A 49 8.57 17.18 -47.93
CA GLY A 49 8.15 16.19 -48.93
C GLY A 49 7.03 15.27 -48.46
N ASN A 50 5.79 15.65 -48.75
CA ASN A 50 4.57 14.90 -48.45
C ASN A 50 4.29 13.85 -49.55
N GLN A 51 3.96 12.61 -49.22
CA GLN A 51 3.08 11.76 -50.05
C GLN A 51 2.57 10.51 -49.33
N ASN A 52 1.26 10.28 -49.44
CA ASN A 52 0.56 9.02 -49.16
C ASN A 52 -0.05 8.55 -50.49
N PRO A 53 0.06 7.25 -50.82
CA PRO A 53 -1.10 6.54 -51.36
C PRO A 53 -1.30 5.19 -50.67
N GLY A 54 -2.55 4.75 -50.51
CA GLY A 54 -2.88 3.55 -49.76
C GLY A 54 -3.29 2.33 -50.61
N THR A 55 -3.92 1.40 -49.89
CA THR A 55 -4.77 0.27 -50.32
C THR A 55 -4.14 -1.13 -50.55
N GLU A 56 -4.85 -2.12 -49.99
CA GLU A 56 -4.89 -3.56 -50.29
C GLU A 56 -3.81 -4.54 -49.77
N GLY A 57 -4.29 -5.76 -49.46
CA GLY A 57 -3.50 -7.01 -49.48
C GLY A 57 -2.94 -7.48 -48.14
N GLY A 58 -3.55 -8.52 -47.55
CA GLY A 58 -2.98 -9.22 -46.38
C GLY A 58 -1.99 -10.32 -46.78
N GLY A 59 -1.13 -10.74 -45.84
CA GLY A 59 -0.26 -11.89 -46.00
C GLY A 59 0.78 -12.05 -44.88
N ASN A 60 0.73 -13.18 -44.17
CA ASN A 60 1.78 -13.58 -43.22
C ASN A 60 3.14 -13.72 -43.94
N ASN A 61 4.21 -13.14 -43.41
CA ASN A 61 5.32 -13.98 -42.95
C ASN A 61 6.27 -13.32 -41.94
N SER A 62 6.94 -14.18 -41.17
CA SER A 62 7.90 -13.81 -40.14
C SER A 62 9.28 -13.44 -40.73
N SER A 63 9.87 -12.33 -40.27
CA SER A 63 11.33 -12.21 -40.16
C SER A 63 11.75 -11.15 -39.13
N THR A 64 12.72 -11.50 -38.30
CA THR A 64 13.28 -10.73 -37.18
C THR A 64 14.32 -9.69 -37.61
N THR A 65 14.37 -8.51 -36.98
CA THR A 65 15.50 -8.04 -36.12
C THR A 65 15.06 -6.83 -35.25
N PRO A 66 15.86 -6.18 -34.36
CA PRO A 66 15.58 -6.19 -32.93
C PRO A 66 15.11 -4.84 -32.35
N GLY A 67 13.93 -4.81 -31.74
CA GLY A 67 13.48 -3.73 -30.88
C GLY A 67 13.29 -4.21 -29.44
N THR A 68 14.25 -3.94 -28.56
CA THR A 68 14.23 -4.40 -27.16
C THR A 68 13.21 -3.63 -26.32
N THR A 69 11.93 -4.02 -26.42
CA THR A 69 10.97 -3.80 -25.34
C THR A 69 10.77 -5.15 -24.67
N ALA A 70 11.26 -5.29 -23.43
CA ALA A 70 11.05 -6.52 -22.67
C ALA A 70 9.55 -6.78 -22.57
N ASN A 71 9.07 -7.89 -23.16
CA ASN A 71 7.67 -8.28 -23.12
C ASN A 71 7.34 -8.76 -21.70
N LYS A 72 7.11 -7.79 -20.81
CA LYS A 72 6.74 -7.99 -19.42
C LYS A 72 5.34 -8.58 -19.43
N SER A 73 5.26 -9.91 -19.33
CA SER A 73 4.01 -10.66 -19.38
C SER A 73 2.96 -10.01 -18.48
N LYS A 74 1.89 -9.49 -19.11
CA LYS A 74 0.84 -8.76 -18.39
C LYS A 74 0.10 -9.72 -17.47
N THR A 75 -0.09 -9.32 -16.22
CA THR A 75 -0.77 -10.17 -15.25
C THR A 75 -2.26 -10.20 -15.54
N ASP A 76 -2.82 -11.40 -15.67
CA ASP A 76 -4.26 -11.60 -15.82
C ASP A 76 -4.97 -11.18 -14.53
N ILE A 77 -5.84 -10.18 -14.64
CA ILE A 77 -6.53 -9.56 -13.51
C ILE A 77 -7.45 -10.56 -12.79
N SER A 78 -8.07 -11.47 -13.54
CA SER A 78 -8.98 -12.49 -13.00
C SER A 78 -8.24 -13.51 -12.13
N LYS A 79 -7.01 -13.86 -12.51
CA LYS A 79 -6.17 -14.86 -11.83
C LYS A 79 -5.43 -14.32 -10.60
N LYS A 80 -5.41 -13.00 -10.42
CA LYS A 80 -4.80 -12.32 -9.27
C LYS A 80 -5.78 -12.11 -8.10
N LEU A 81 -7.07 -12.39 -8.30
CA LEU A 81 -8.09 -12.41 -7.25
C LEU A 81 -8.40 -13.84 -6.84
N SER A 82 -8.50 -14.09 -5.53
CA SER A 82 -9.13 -15.30 -5.01
C SER A 82 -10.66 -15.21 -5.19
N ALA A 83 -11.35 -16.35 -5.01
CA ALA A 83 -12.81 -16.39 -5.00
C ALA A 83 -13.39 -15.47 -3.90
N GLU A 84 -12.71 -15.36 -2.76
CA GLU A 84 -13.08 -14.50 -1.64
C GLU A 84 -12.94 -13.02 -2.00
N ASN A 85 -11.88 -12.64 -2.74
CA ASN A 85 -11.66 -11.26 -3.16
C ASN A 85 -12.62 -10.86 -4.29
N LEU A 86 -13.02 -11.79 -5.17
CA LEU A 86 -14.09 -11.57 -6.14
C LEU A 86 -15.43 -11.30 -5.44
N LYS A 87 -15.77 -12.07 -4.38
CA LYS A 87 -16.98 -11.84 -3.58
C LYS A 87 -16.93 -10.54 -2.79
N ASP A 88 -15.78 -10.17 -2.22
CA ASP A 88 -15.64 -8.88 -1.53
C ASP A 88 -15.75 -7.71 -2.51
N LEU A 89 -15.10 -7.78 -3.68
CA LEU A 89 -15.24 -6.80 -4.75
C LEU A 89 -16.70 -6.66 -5.22
N ALA A 90 -17.44 -7.77 -5.41
CA ALA A 90 -18.87 -7.74 -5.73
C ALA A 90 -19.72 -7.08 -4.64
N LYS A 91 -19.41 -7.29 -3.35
CA LYS A 91 -20.10 -6.63 -2.23
C LYS A 91 -19.82 -5.13 -2.16
N LYS A 92 -18.56 -4.70 -2.38
CA LYS A 92 -18.19 -3.28 -2.42
C LYS A 92 -18.81 -2.55 -3.61
N LEU A 93 -19.07 -3.27 -4.71
CA LEU A 93 -19.69 -2.76 -5.94
C LEU A 93 -21.19 -3.10 -6.04
N LYS A 94 -21.86 -3.48 -4.95
CA LYS A 94 -23.28 -3.89 -4.93
C LYS A 94 -24.24 -2.89 -5.58
N ASP A 95 -23.94 -1.59 -5.45
CA ASP A 95 -24.75 -0.48 -5.96
C ASP A 95 -24.40 -0.14 -7.43
N GLU A 96 -23.26 -0.62 -7.91
CA GLU A 96 -22.80 -0.49 -9.31
C GLU A 96 -23.38 -1.57 -10.24
N PHE A 97 -24.20 -2.50 -9.73
CA PHE A 97 -25.00 -3.41 -10.54
C PHE A 97 -26.23 -2.69 -11.12
N ASN A 98 -25.97 -1.81 -12.08
CA ASN A 98 -26.92 -1.01 -12.83
C ASN A 98 -26.37 -0.72 -14.26
N GLU A 99 -27.16 -0.12 -15.15
CA GLU A 99 -26.79 0.13 -16.56
C GLU A 99 -25.76 1.27 -16.76
N SER A 100 -25.42 2.03 -15.72
CA SER A 100 -24.52 3.19 -15.77
C SER A 100 -23.61 3.24 -14.52
N PRO A 101 -22.74 2.22 -14.33
CA PRO A 101 -21.89 2.12 -13.15
C PRO A 101 -20.86 3.25 -13.06
N SER A 102 -20.56 3.69 -11.83
CA SER A 102 -19.57 4.71 -11.54
C SER A 102 -18.15 4.16 -11.70
N TYR A 103 -17.44 4.68 -12.70
CA TYR A 103 -16.03 4.36 -12.93
C TYR A 103 -15.16 4.72 -11.71
N ASP A 104 -15.41 5.85 -11.04
CA ASP A 104 -14.66 6.26 -9.85
C ASP A 104 -14.81 5.28 -8.68
N ASN A 105 -16.03 4.78 -8.44
CA ASN A 105 -16.29 3.79 -7.40
C ASN A 105 -15.62 2.45 -7.74
N ILE A 106 -15.64 2.06 -9.02
CA ILE A 106 -14.97 0.87 -9.52
C ILE A 106 -13.44 0.98 -9.42
N GLN A 107 -12.83 2.10 -9.83
CA GLN A 107 -11.40 2.33 -9.66
C GLN A 107 -11.02 2.27 -8.17
N LYS A 108 -11.79 2.92 -7.29
CA LYS A 108 -11.55 2.92 -5.85
C LYS A 108 -11.59 1.51 -5.25
N ALA A 109 -12.55 0.67 -5.66
CA ALA A 109 -12.64 -0.72 -5.21
C ALA A 109 -11.53 -1.61 -5.79
N LEU A 110 -11.18 -1.46 -7.08
CA LEU A 110 -10.10 -2.20 -7.72
C LEU A 110 -8.72 -1.83 -7.15
N SER A 111 -8.53 -0.57 -6.75
CA SER A 111 -7.27 -0.08 -6.16
C SER A 111 -6.87 -0.80 -4.87
N LEU A 112 -7.81 -1.45 -4.18
CA LEU A 112 -7.54 -2.30 -3.00
C LEU A 112 -6.77 -3.58 -3.36
N TYR A 113 -6.87 -4.05 -4.61
CA TYR A 113 -6.23 -5.29 -5.09
C TYR A 113 -5.22 -5.04 -6.21
N PHE A 114 -5.29 -3.89 -6.88
CA PHE A 114 -4.49 -3.54 -8.05
C PHE A 114 -3.91 -2.13 -7.92
N ASN A 115 -2.70 -2.04 -7.39
CA ASN A 115 -1.97 -0.78 -7.26
C ASN A 115 -1.89 -0.04 -8.61
N GLU A 116 -2.14 1.27 -8.57
CA GLU A 116 -2.03 2.21 -9.70
C GLU A 116 -3.00 1.96 -10.88
N ILE A 117 -4.09 1.22 -10.70
CA ILE A 117 -5.16 1.14 -11.70
C ILE A 117 -5.91 2.47 -11.81
N LYS A 118 -6.18 2.94 -13.04
CA LYS A 118 -6.87 4.20 -13.33
C LYS A 118 -8.15 3.96 -14.14
N ASN A 119 -9.11 4.88 -14.08
CA ASN A 119 -10.29 4.92 -14.96
C ASN A 119 -9.93 4.80 -16.46
N SER A 120 -8.78 5.33 -16.87
CA SER A 120 -8.27 5.20 -18.23
C SER A 120 -8.02 3.76 -18.65
N ASP A 121 -7.77 2.85 -17.71
CA ASP A 121 -7.14 1.55 -17.95
C ASP A 121 -8.15 0.41 -18.12
N PHE A 122 -9.44 0.67 -17.87
CA PHE A 122 -10.49 -0.33 -17.93
C PHE A 122 -11.76 0.19 -18.63
N LEU A 123 -12.60 -0.76 -19.02
CA LEU A 123 -13.96 -0.55 -19.50
C LEU A 123 -14.90 -1.30 -18.56
N VAL A 124 -16.10 -0.76 -18.37
CA VAL A 124 -17.14 -1.36 -17.55
C VAL A 124 -18.42 -1.53 -18.36
N GLN A 125 -19.03 -2.70 -18.26
CA GLN A 125 -20.40 -2.95 -18.69
C GLN A 125 -21.22 -3.45 -17.49
N GLY A 126 -22.16 -2.62 -17.04
CA GLY A 126 -23.04 -2.92 -15.91
C GLY A 126 -24.45 -3.33 -16.33
N SER A 127 -25.13 -4.05 -15.44
CA SER A 127 -26.53 -4.43 -15.52
C SER A 127 -27.05 -4.73 -14.11
N SER A 128 -28.36 -4.91 -13.96
CA SER A 128 -28.99 -5.26 -12.68
C SER A 128 -28.47 -6.54 -12.02
N GLU A 129 -27.84 -7.44 -12.78
CA GLU A 129 -27.41 -8.79 -12.35
C GLU A 129 -25.90 -9.06 -12.52
N LYS A 130 -25.23 -8.35 -13.42
CA LYS A 130 -23.82 -8.58 -13.80
C LYS A 130 -23.07 -7.26 -13.96
N LEU A 131 -21.83 -7.23 -13.46
CA LEU A 131 -20.86 -6.17 -13.70
C LEU A 131 -19.60 -6.80 -14.35
N GLU A 132 -19.28 -6.36 -15.56
CA GLU A 132 -18.10 -6.80 -16.30
C GLU A 132 -17.07 -5.68 -16.35
N ILE A 133 -15.83 -5.96 -15.95
CA ILE A 133 -14.72 -5.01 -15.89
C ILE A 133 -13.58 -5.57 -16.73
N THR A 134 -13.30 -4.96 -17.87
CA THR A 134 -12.27 -5.40 -18.83
C THR A 134 -11.11 -4.43 -18.85
N ILE A 135 -9.88 -4.91 -18.63
CA ILE A 135 -8.67 -4.10 -18.75
C ILE A 135 -8.36 -3.84 -20.23
N LYS A 136 -8.12 -2.58 -20.58
CA LYS A 136 -7.79 -2.18 -21.96
C LYS A 136 -6.42 -2.74 -22.37
N GLY A 137 -6.30 -3.09 -23.64
CA GLY A 137 -5.10 -3.74 -24.20
C GLY A 137 -3.81 -2.93 -24.07
N ASP A 138 -3.93 -1.64 -23.79
CA ASP A 138 -2.89 -0.63 -23.63
C ASP A 138 -2.35 -0.49 -22.18
N ASN A 139 -2.98 -1.07 -21.14
CA ASN A 139 -2.42 -1.07 -19.79
C ASN A 139 -1.11 -1.87 -19.72
N ALA A 140 -0.04 -1.31 -19.13
CA ALA A 140 1.29 -1.93 -19.12
C ALA A 140 1.51 -3.05 -18.08
N LYS A 141 0.59 -3.24 -17.12
CA LYS A 141 0.76 -4.17 -15.99
C LYS A 141 -0.26 -5.31 -16.00
N PHE A 142 -1.50 -5.03 -16.38
CA PHE A 142 -2.64 -5.94 -16.27
C PHE A 142 -3.31 -6.20 -17.62
N GLN A 143 -4.06 -7.30 -17.69
CA GLN A 143 -4.93 -7.65 -18.83
C GLN A 143 -6.09 -8.54 -18.36
N GLY A 144 -7.08 -8.76 -19.23
CA GLY A 144 -8.20 -9.67 -18.96
C GLY A 144 -9.43 -8.99 -18.35
N THR A 145 -10.40 -9.81 -17.97
CA THR A 145 -11.75 -9.38 -17.57
C THR A 145 -12.16 -9.99 -16.23
N ILE A 146 -12.72 -9.17 -15.35
CA ILE A 146 -13.45 -9.62 -14.16
C ILE A 146 -14.93 -9.65 -14.51
N ILE A 147 -15.61 -10.76 -14.22
CA ILE A 147 -17.07 -10.84 -14.22
C ILE A 147 -17.53 -11.02 -12.78
N LEU A 148 -18.34 -10.08 -12.31
CA LEU A 148 -19.03 -10.15 -11.02
C LEU A 148 -20.51 -10.37 -11.32
N THR A 149 -21.14 -11.30 -10.59
CA THR A 149 -22.58 -11.49 -10.59
C THR A 149 -23.14 -11.04 -9.25
N LYS A 150 -24.31 -10.40 -9.27
CA LYS A 150 -25.06 -10.04 -8.09
C LYS A 150 -25.60 -11.34 -7.49
N GLU A 151 -25.04 -11.79 -6.38
CA GLU A 151 -25.55 -12.99 -5.68
C GLU A 151 -27.04 -12.77 -5.35
N SER A 152 -27.92 -13.50 -6.03
CA SER A 152 -29.35 -13.45 -5.77
C SER A 152 -29.61 -14.03 -4.38
N ASN A 153 -30.27 -13.26 -3.51
CA ASN A 153 -30.73 -13.72 -2.20
C ASN A 153 -31.97 -14.63 -2.32
N GLN A 154 -31.88 -15.68 -3.14
CA GLN A 154 -32.86 -16.76 -3.21
C GLN A 154 -32.11 -18.10 -3.23
N PRO A 155 -32.42 -19.05 -2.32
CA PRO A 155 -31.58 -20.22 -2.12
C PRO A 155 -31.69 -21.22 -3.27
N PRO A 156 -30.57 -21.66 -3.87
CA PRO A 156 -30.54 -22.94 -4.58
C PRO A 156 -30.51 -24.07 -3.56
N GLY A 157 -31.30 -25.11 -3.78
CA GLY A 157 -31.36 -26.29 -2.91
C GLY A 157 -30.06 -27.09 -2.89
N ASP A 158 -29.80 -27.74 -1.76
CA ASP A 158 -28.86 -28.84 -1.54
C ASP A 158 -27.48 -28.76 -2.22
N SER A 159 -26.56 -28.05 -1.57
CA SER A 159 -25.22 -28.61 -1.36
C SER A 159 -24.59 -28.09 -0.07
N ASN A 160 -24.06 -29.04 0.72
CA ASN A 160 -23.71 -28.85 2.12
C ASN A 160 -22.33 -28.20 2.27
N THR A 161 -22.25 -26.88 2.48
CA THR A 161 -21.14 -26.21 3.21
C THR A 161 -21.63 -24.85 3.72
N THR A 162 -22.19 -24.81 4.92
CA THR A 162 -22.73 -23.59 5.53
C THR A 162 -21.61 -22.68 6.04
N SER A 163 -21.06 -21.81 5.18
CA SER A 163 -20.30 -20.64 5.61
C SER A 163 -21.24 -19.58 6.19
N SER A 164 -21.73 -19.85 7.40
CA SER A 164 -22.57 -18.95 8.18
C SER A 164 -21.94 -17.56 8.23
N THR A 165 -22.53 -16.59 7.53
CA THR A 165 -22.17 -15.17 7.68
C THR A 165 -22.81 -14.67 8.98
N GLN A 166 -22.27 -15.15 10.10
CA GLN A 166 -22.76 -14.82 11.42
C GLN A 166 -22.53 -13.32 11.67
N LYS A 167 -23.63 -12.59 11.89
CA LYS A 167 -23.59 -11.22 12.40
C LYS A 167 -22.86 -11.25 13.74
N VAL A 168 -21.91 -10.33 13.92
CA VAL A 168 -21.10 -10.26 15.14
C VAL A 168 -22.00 -9.95 16.33
N ASP A 169 -21.87 -10.74 17.40
CA ASP A 169 -22.53 -10.42 18.67
C ASP A 169 -21.88 -9.18 19.30
N SER A 170 -22.71 -8.34 19.90
CA SER A 170 -22.37 -7.20 20.74
C SER A 170 -21.13 -7.44 21.63
N LYS A 171 -21.03 -8.62 22.26
CA LYS A 171 -19.90 -9.02 23.11
C LYS A 171 -18.56 -9.04 22.36
N MET A 172 -18.53 -9.58 21.14
CA MET A 172 -17.31 -9.66 20.33
C MET A 172 -16.85 -8.28 19.85
N ILE A 173 -17.79 -7.38 19.53
CA ILE A 173 -17.48 -5.97 19.22
C ILE A 173 -16.86 -5.30 20.46
N GLU A 174 -17.43 -5.53 21.64
CA GLU A 174 -16.92 -4.95 22.88
C GLU A 174 -15.55 -5.50 23.27
N GLU A 175 -15.30 -6.80 23.10
CA GLU A 175 -13.97 -7.41 23.26
C GLU A 175 -12.94 -6.80 22.29
N TRP A 176 -13.31 -6.53 21.03
CA TRP A 176 -12.44 -5.85 20.07
C TRP A 176 -12.16 -4.40 20.46
N LYS A 177 -13.18 -3.62 20.85
CA LYS A 177 -13.00 -2.24 21.33
C LYS A 177 -12.04 -2.16 22.51
N ASN A 178 -12.15 -3.11 23.44
CA ASN A 178 -11.24 -3.21 24.58
C ASN A 178 -9.79 -3.48 24.15
N LYS A 179 -9.56 -4.35 23.15
CA LYS A 179 -8.23 -4.56 22.56
C LYS A 179 -7.69 -3.31 21.87
N ALA A 180 -8.50 -2.63 21.06
CA ALA A 180 -8.12 -1.42 20.35
C ALA A 180 -7.77 -0.26 21.33
N SER A 181 -8.62 -0.05 22.34
CA SER A 181 -8.42 0.96 23.39
C SER A 181 -7.15 0.69 24.21
N ARG A 182 -6.87 -0.60 24.48
CA ARG A 182 -5.63 -1.02 25.12
C ARG A 182 -4.41 -0.77 24.23
N LEU A 183 -4.48 -1.08 22.94
CA LEU A 183 -3.40 -0.78 21.99
C LEU A 183 -3.12 0.73 21.97
N ILE A 184 -4.14 1.58 21.80
CA ILE A 184 -3.98 3.04 21.83
C ILE A 184 -3.26 3.51 23.11
N LYS A 185 -3.61 2.96 24.26
CA LYS A 185 -2.92 3.26 25.52
C LYS A 185 -1.45 2.82 25.49
N GLU A 186 -1.15 1.59 25.07
CA GLU A 186 0.23 1.07 24.94
C GLU A 186 1.06 1.91 23.94
N LEU A 187 0.46 2.39 22.84
CA LEU A 187 1.11 3.27 21.86
C LEU A 187 1.38 4.68 22.43
N LYS A 188 0.43 5.26 23.19
CA LYS A 188 0.62 6.57 23.86
C LYS A 188 1.74 6.51 24.91
N GLU A 189 1.73 5.50 25.77
CA GLU A 189 2.81 5.24 26.74
C GLU A 189 4.18 5.03 26.04
N THR A 190 4.18 4.39 24.87
CA THR A 190 5.39 4.23 24.04
C THR A 190 5.90 5.56 23.47
N SER A 191 5.01 6.41 22.95
CA SER A 191 5.38 7.76 22.44
C SER A 191 5.95 8.65 23.56
N GLU A 192 5.35 8.62 24.75
CA GLU A 192 5.88 9.33 25.94
C GLU A 192 7.27 8.80 26.36
N LYS A 193 7.45 7.47 26.36
CA LYS A 193 8.73 6.84 26.68
C LYS A 193 9.81 7.22 25.67
N LEU A 194 9.49 7.22 24.37
CA LEU A 194 10.41 7.65 23.31
C LEU A 194 10.80 9.12 23.43
N GLY A 195 9.90 10.00 23.88
CA GLY A 195 10.23 11.39 24.19
C GLY A 195 11.31 11.57 25.29
N LYS A 196 11.66 10.51 26.03
CA LYS A 196 12.73 10.47 27.04
C LYS A 196 13.95 9.68 26.59
N ALA A 197 13.97 9.18 25.35
CA ALA A 197 15.08 8.41 24.80
C ALA A 197 16.26 9.32 24.43
N GLU A 198 17.47 8.89 24.79
CA GLU A 198 18.72 9.56 24.44
C GLU A 198 19.66 8.59 23.74
N PHE A 199 20.39 9.07 22.73
CA PHE A 199 21.35 8.28 21.97
C PHE A 199 22.44 7.67 22.86
N ASP A 200 22.64 6.36 22.76
CA ASP A 200 23.74 5.65 23.43
C ASP A 200 24.64 4.97 22.39
N GLY A 201 25.75 5.63 22.07
CA GLY A 201 26.74 5.13 21.13
C GLY A 201 27.44 3.84 21.58
N ILE A 202 27.55 3.59 22.89
CA ILE A 202 28.16 2.35 23.41
C ILE A 202 27.23 1.17 23.13
N LYS A 203 25.93 1.37 23.38
CA LYS A 203 24.88 0.42 23.01
C LYS A 203 24.81 0.18 21.50
N LEU A 204 24.84 1.24 20.68
CA LEU A 204 24.87 1.11 19.22
C LEU A 204 26.06 0.27 18.73
N GLU A 205 27.27 0.54 19.22
CA GLU A 205 28.46 -0.22 18.84
C GLU A 205 28.44 -1.67 19.34
N LYS A 206 27.79 -1.95 20.49
CA LYS A 206 27.48 -3.31 20.93
C LYS A 206 26.50 -3.99 19.98
N PHE A 207 25.39 -3.33 19.65
CA PHE A 207 24.37 -3.85 18.73
C PHE A 207 24.94 -4.19 17.35
N LYS A 208 25.77 -3.30 16.77
CA LYS A 208 26.48 -3.53 15.51
C LYS A 208 27.39 -4.78 15.57
N LYS A 209 28.08 -5.00 16.69
CA LYS A 209 28.97 -6.16 16.88
C LYS A 209 28.22 -7.49 17.06
N GLU A 210 27.02 -7.45 17.62
CA GLU A 210 26.15 -8.62 17.80
C GLU A 210 25.39 -9.00 16.52
N ASN A 211 25.23 -8.06 15.57
CA ASN A 211 24.39 -8.21 14.37
C ASN A 211 25.17 -8.00 13.06
N LYS A 212 26.45 -8.41 13.01
CA LYS A 212 27.41 -8.14 11.90
C LYS A 212 26.92 -8.50 10.50
N ASP A 213 26.09 -9.54 10.37
CA ASP A 213 25.58 -10.03 9.08
C ASP A 213 24.18 -9.49 8.75
N SER A 214 23.70 -8.48 9.50
CA SER A 214 22.36 -7.91 9.36
C SER A 214 22.29 -6.79 8.32
N GLU A 215 21.30 -6.86 7.43
CA GLU A 215 21.00 -5.84 6.41
C GLU A 215 20.70 -4.46 7.06
N TYR A 216 20.19 -4.44 8.30
CA TYR A 216 19.93 -3.24 9.10
C TYR A 216 21.19 -2.43 9.49
N LEU A 217 22.39 -3.01 9.38
CA LEU A 217 23.62 -2.28 9.75
C LEU A 217 23.94 -1.12 8.79
N GLU A 218 23.52 -1.21 7.53
CA GLU A 218 23.68 -0.12 6.55
C GLU A 218 22.88 1.12 6.96
N GLU A 219 21.63 0.92 7.40
CA GLU A 219 20.77 2.02 7.86
C GLU A 219 21.29 2.68 9.14
N LEU A 220 21.90 1.90 10.03
CA LEU A 220 22.49 2.37 11.28
C LEU A 220 23.89 3.02 11.15
N LYS A 221 24.40 3.23 9.93
CA LYS A 221 25.69 3.93 9.71
C LYS A 221 25.60 5.42 10.03
N ASP A 222 24.50 6.05 9.62
CA ASP A 222 24.29 7.50 9.79
C ASP A 222 23.62 7.86 11.13
N LEU A 223 23.34 6.85 11.97
CA LEU A 223 22.77 7.05 13.30
C LEU A 223 23.85 7.52 14.29
N LYS A 224 23.74 8.79 14.68
CA LYS A 224 24.65 9.50 15.60
C LYS A 224 23.84 10.38 16.55
N LYS A 225 24.52 10.98 17.53
CA LYS A 225 23.88 11.80 18.58
C LYS A 225 23.06 12.96 18.01
N GLU A 226 23.49 13.50 16.88
CA GLU A 226 22.86 14.64 16.21
C GLU A 226 21.62 14.25 15.38
N THR A 227 21.55 13.00 14.90
CA THR A 227 20.46 12.51 14.01
C THR A 227 19.41 11.70 14.76
N PHE A 228 19.77 11.13 15.91
CA PHE A 228 18.85 10.38 16.78
C PHE A 228 17.60 11.16 17.23
N PRO A 229 17.65 12.47 17.59
CA PRO A 229 16.45 13.22 17.95
C PRO A 229 15.44 13.34 16.80
N THR A 230 15.91 13.48 15.57
CA THR A 230 15.05 13.49 14.36
C THR A 230 14.34 12.15 14.22
N LEU A 231 15.08 11.04 14.28
CA LEU A 231 14.53 9.68 14.22
C LEU A 231 13.47 9.44 15.31
N VAL A 232 13.71 9.88 16.55
CA VAL A 232 12.72 9.80 17.64
C VAL A 232 11.47 10.60 17.31
N ASN A 233 11.63 11.80 16.76
CA ASN A 233 10.50 12.66 16.40
C ASN A 233 9.66 12.08 15.25
N ASP A 234 10.31 11.57 14.21
CA ASP A 234 9.66 10.95 13.05
C ASP A 234 8.82 9.74 13.50
N PHE A 235 9.42 8.84 14.29
CA PHE A 235 8.71 7.68 14.84
C PHE A 235 7.56 8.08 15.77
N LYS A 236 7.69 9.16 16.55
CA LYS A 236 6.57 9.70 17.35
C LYS A 236 5.42 10.22 16.48
N ASN A 237 5.71 10.96 15.41
CA ASN A 237 4.69 11.49 14.51
C ASN A 237 3.89 10.38 13.84
N GLU A 238 4.56 9.28 13.49
CA GLU A 238 3.92 8.11 12.90
C GLU A 238 3.15 7.27 13.93
N LEU A 239 3.64 7.12 15.16
CA LEU A 239 2.84 6.60 16.27
C LEU A 239 1.58 7.43 16.51
N GLU A 240 1.68 8.77 16.48
CA GLU A 240 0.54 9.67 16.66
C GLU A 240 -0.48 9.53 15.51
N THR A 241 0.00 9.37 14.27
CA THR A 241 -0.85 9.05 13.11
C THR A 241 -1.55 7.70 13.27
N LEU A 242 -0.81 6.66 13.64
CA LEU A 242 -1.32 5.31 13.87
C LEU A 242 -2.34 5.24 15.02
N ILE A 243 -2.07 5.95 16.11
CA ILE A 243 -3.02 6.13 17.23
C ILE A 243 -4.33 6.70 16.72
N LYS A 244 -4.27 7.76 15.91
CA LYS A 244 -5.45 8.39 15.33
C LYS A 244 -6.21 7.45 14.40
N ASP A 245 -5.53 6.69 13.54
CA ASP A 245 -6.18 5.71 12.65
C ASP A 245 -6.95 4.65 13.46
N VAL A 246 -6.40 4.16 14.58
CA VAL A 246 -7.09 3.21 15.48
C VAL A 246 -8.23 3.87 16.25
N GLU A 247 -8.10 5.14 16.65
CA GLU A 247 -9.18 5.93 17.27
C GLU A 247 -10.34 6.18 16.29
N ASP A 248 -10.05 6.50 15.03
CA ASP A 248 -11.05 6.71 13.99
C ASP A 248 -11.77 5.38 13.64
N LEU A 249 -11.05 4.25 13.57
CA LEU A 249 -11.67 2.92 13.47
C LEU A 249 -12.62 2.61 14.64
N LEU A 250 -12.21 2.92 15.88
CA LEU A 250 -13.05 2.79 17.08
C LEU A 250 -14.32 3.64 17.03
N ASN A 251 -14.31 4.77 16.30
CA ASN A 251 -15.45 5.68 16.15
C ASN A 251 -16.40 5.33 14.98
N VAL A 252 -15.92 4.57 14.00
CA VAL A 252 -16.68 4.10 12.83
C VAL A 252 -17.38 2.77 13.10
N VAL A 253 -16.63 1.77 13.58
CA VAL A 253 -17.12 0.41 13.89
C VAL A 253 -18.42 0.35 14.71
N PRO A 254 -18.69 1.23 15.71
CA PRO A 254 -19.95 1.20 16.48
C PRO A 254 -21.22 1.49 15.67
N LYS A 255 -21.11 1.99 14.44
CA LYS A 255 -22.24 2.44 13.60
C LYS A 255 -22.62 1.43 12.51
N GLU A 256 -21.78 0.45 12.25
CA GLU A 256 -21.90 -0.47 11.12
C GLU A 256 -22.24 -1.89 11.60
N THR A 257 -23.02 -2.64 10.81
CA THR A 257 -23.30 -4.05 11.12
C THR A 257 -22.14 -4.91 10.64
N LEU A 258 -21.11 -5.05 11.47
CA LEU A 258 -19.98 -5.94 11.18
C LEU A 258 -20.41 -7.40 11.06
N ILE A 259 -19.78 -8.11 10.11
CA ILE A 259 -19.78 -9.58 10.03
C ILE A 259 -18.48 -10.16 10.61
N ALA A 260 -18.52 -11.42 11.06
CA ALA A 260 -17.40 -12.03 11.79
C ALA A 260 -16.03 -11.90 11.10
N LYS A 261 -15.99 -12.01 9.76
CA LYS A 261 -14.77 -11.88 8.96
C LYS A 261 -14.17 -10.46 9.02
N GLU A 262 -14.99 -9.42 9.05
CA GLU A 262 -14.50 -8.02 9.13
C GLU A 262 -13.88 -7.76 10.51
N LEU A 263 -14.52 -8.29 11.57
CA LEU A 263 -13.96 -8.24 12.93
C LEU A 263 -12.64 -9.02 13.03
N GLU A 264 -12.53 -10.17 12.35
CA GLU A 264 -11.30 -10.97 12.29
C GLU A 264 -10.15 -10.16 11.65
N THR A 265 -10.39 -9.55 10.47
CA THR A 265 -9.41 -8.66 9.83
C THR A 265 -9.02 -7.47 10.71
N LEU A 266 -9.97 -6.88 11.46
CA LEU A 266 -9.67 -5.80 12.41
C LEU A 266 -8.90 -6.28 13.66
N ASN A 267 -9.01 -7.56 14.05
CA ASN A 267 -8.18 -8.14 15.12
C ASN A 267 -6.75 -8.41 14.61
N GLU A 268 -6.61 -8.93 13.39
CA GLU A 268 -5.32 -9.19 12.75
C GLU A 268 -4.53 -7.88 12.55
N TYR A 269 -5.18 -6.84 12.03
CA TYR A 269 -4.61 -5.49 11.92
C TYR A 269 -4.06 -4.95 13.26
N ILE A 270 -4.84 -5.04 14.35
CA ILE A 270 -4.42 -4.61 15.70
C ILE A 270 -3.23 -5.43 16.21
N LYS A 271 -3.23 -6.74 15.97
CA LYS A 271 -2.16 -7.65 16.40
C LYS A 271 -0.86 -7.32 15.68
N ASP A 272 -0.88 -7.28 14.35
CA ASP A 272 0.31 -7.08 13.52
C ASP A 272 0.90 -5.68 13.72
N THR A 273 0.03 -4.66 13.88
CA THR A 273 0.42 -3.31 14.32
C THR A 273 1.16 -3.35 15.67
N SER A 274 0.63 -4.08 16.65
CA SER A 274 1.26 -4.20 17.97
C SER A 274 2.60 -4.92 17.92
N GLU A 275 2.72 -5.96 17.08
CA GLU A 275 3.96 -6.73 16.89
C GLU A 275 5.04 -5.87 16.21
N LEU A 276 4.70 -5.13 15.13
CA LEU A 276 5.63 -4.23 14.44
C LEU A 276 6.17 -3.12 15.36
N VAL A 277 5.29 -2.42 16.09
CA VAL A 277 5.69 -1.36 17.03
C VAL A 277 6.64 -1.91 18.10
N LYS A 278 6.38 -3.12 18.60
CA LYS A 278 7.24 -3.79 19.59
C LYS A 278 8.61 -4.17 19.01
N GLU A 279 8.66 -4.66 17.77
CA GLU A 279 9.91 -4.98 17.09
C GLU A 279 10.78 -3.72 16.95
N GLN A 280 10.21 -2.64 16.43
CA GLN A 280 10.93 -1.39 16.18
C GLN A 280 11.34 -0.69 17.48
N LEU A 281 10.47 -0.67 18.50
CA LEU A 281 10.83 -0.20 19.84
C LEU A 281 12.00 -0.99 20.42
N SER A 282 12.05 -2.32 20.20
CA SER A 282 13.19 -3.14 20.65
C SER A 282 14.52 -2.75 20.00
N VAL A 283 14.49 -2.18 18.79
CA VAL A 283 15.69 -1.64 18.12
C VAL A 283 16.08 -0.31 18.77
N PHE A 284 15.12 0.61 18.98
CA PHE A 284 15.36 1.83 19.74
C PHE A 284 15.99 1.56 21.12
N GLU A 285 15.46 0.63 21.90
CA GLU A 285 15.98 0.28 23.23
C GLU A 285 17.43 -0.26 23.23
N LYS A 286 17.83 -0.89 22.11
CA LYS A 286 19.20 -1.41 21.87
C LYS A 286 20.18 -0.33 21.41
N VAL A 287 19.74 0.88 21.09
CA VAL A 287 20.60 2.01 20.66
C VAL A 287 20.43 3.29 21.49
N SER A 288 19.58 3.25 22.52
CA SER A 288 19.24 4.39 23.37
C SER A 288 19.23 4.08 24.86
N THR A 289 19.29 5.12 25.68
CA THR A 289 18.98 5.07 27.12
C THR A 289 17.77 5.95 27.41
N TYR A 290 17.14 5.76 28.56
CA TYR A 290 16.01 6.58 28.98
C TYR A 290 16.39 7.41 30.20
N LYS A 291 16.16 8.72 30.13
CA LYS A 291 16.20 9.57 31.31
C LYS A 291 15.17 9.09 32.33
N LYS A 292 15.61 8.95 33.58
CA LYS A 292 14.75 8.69 34.74
C LYS A 292 13.98 9.95 35.11
#